data_AF-A0A2T0UQT2-F1
#
_entry.id   AF-A0A2T0UQT2-F1
#
_cell.length_a   1.000
_cell.length_b   1.000
_cell.length_c   1.000
_cell.angle_alpha   90.00
_cell.angle_beta   90.00
_cell.angle_gamma   90.00
#
_symmetry.space_group_name_H-M   'P 1'
#
loop_
_entity.id
_entity.type
_entity.pdbx_description
1 polymer ?
#
loop_
_entity_poly.entity_id
_entity_poly.type
_entity_poly.pdbx_seq_one_letter_code
_entity_poly.pdbx_strand_id
1 'polypeptide(L)'
;MDPVVLVVLGALAAAVVAVTALVATGRLAMTPMSETTTGRPPLDFPDEPSSTDVDGLRLGTSAWGYAPAEVDAALDERRDRLAEQERLLFERPQVDAAPRDPASTDSTGRTGPPDGAGESRRVHPDA
;
A
#
# COMPACT_ATOMS: atom_id res chain seq x y z
N MET A 1 36.61 -10.88 -29.18
CA MET A 1 36.18 -11.52 -27.93
C MET A 1 37.14 -12.64 -27.64
N ASP A 2 37.81 -12.60 -26.50
CA ASP A 2 38.82 -13.60 -26.18
C ASP A 2 38.18 -14.99 -26.11
N PRO A 3 38.80 -16.02 -26.71
CA PRO A 3 38.25 -17.37 -26.73
C PRO A 3 38.00 -17.90 -25.31
N VAL A 4 38.79 -17.43 -24.35
CA VAL A 4 38.64 -17.72 -22.92
C VAL A 4 37.30 -17.19 -22.38
N VAL A 5 36.89 -15.98 -22.78
CA VAL A 5 35.62 -15.37 -22.33
C VAL A 5 34.44 -16.18 -22.87
N LEU A 6 34.50 -16.64 -24.11
CA LEU A 6 33.44 -17.47 -24.70
C LEU A 6 33.33 -18.83 -24.00
N VAL A 7 34.46 -19.46 -23.66
CA VAL A 7 34.48 -20.74 -22.92
C VAL A 7 33.94 -20.57 -21.50
N VAL A 8 34.35 -19.52 -20.79
CA VAL A 8 33.86 -19.23 -19.43
C VAL A 8 32.35 -18.95 -19.44
N LEU A 9 31.86 -18.16 -20.38
CA LEU A 9 30.44 -17.84 -20.49
C LEU A 9 29.62 -19.09 -20.85
N GLY A 10 30.13 -19.93 -21.76
CA GLY A 10 29.51 -21.20 -22.12
C GLY A 10 29.46 -22.18 -20.93
N ALA A 11 30.54 -22.30 -20.17
CA ALA A 11 30.59 -23.13 -18.97
C ALA A 11 29.62 -22.63 -17.89
N LEU A 12 29.55 -21.32 -17.67
CA LEU A 12 28.61 -20.72 -16.72
C LEU A 12 27.15 -20.97 -17.13
N ALA A 13 26.83 -20.76 -18.41
CA ALA A 13 25.49 -21.02 -18.93
C ALA A 13 25.10 -22.50 -18.77
N ALA A 14 26.01 -23.42 -19.10
CA ALA A 14 25.78 -24.86 -18.92
C ALA A 14 25.56 -25.23 -17.44
N ALA A 15 26.33 -24.64 -16.52
CA ALA A 15 26.17 -24.86 -15.09
C ALA A 15 24.79 -24.38 -14.58
N VAL A 16 24.35 -23.19 -15.00
CA VAL A 16 23.02 -22.67 -14.65
C VAL A 16 21.93 -23.61 -15.15
N VAL A 17 21.96 -24.02 -16.42
CA VAL A 17 20.96 -24.93 -17.01
C VAL A 17 20.95 -26.27 -16.28
N ALA A 18 22.12 -26.83 -15.95
CA ALA A 18 22.22 -28.08 -15.21
C ALA A 18 21.60 -27.99 -13.81
N VAL A 19 21.87 -26.90 -13.06
CA VAL A 19 21.27 -26.67 -11.74
C VAL A 19 19.77 -26.50 -11.86
N THR A 20 19.28 -25.68 -12.81
CA THR A 20 17.84 -25.48 -13.04
C THR A 20 17.13 -26.79 -13.39
N ALA A 21 17.70 -27.61 -14.27
CA ALA A 21 17.14 -28.92 -14.61
C ALA A 21 17.09 -29.83 -13.38
N LEU A 22 18.15 -29.84 -12.57
CA LEU A 22 18.23 -30.68 -11.37
C LEU A 22 17.21 -30.25 -10.28
N VAL A 23 16.92 -28.96 -10.19
CA VAL A 23 15.83 -28.39 -9.35
C VAL A 23 14.46 -28.77 -9.92
N ALA A 24 14.24 -28.58 -11.22
CA ALA A 24 12.98 -28.88 -11.89
C ALA A 24 12.61 -30.37 -11.82
N THR A 25 13.61 -31.25 -11.83
CA THR A 25 13.42 -32.71 -11.71
C THR A 25 13.24 -33.16 -10.25
N GLY A 26 13.23 -32.23 -9.28
CA GLY A 26 13.09 -32.53 -7.85
C GLY A 26 14.26 -33.30 -7.25
N ARG A 27 15.39 -33.39 -7.97
CA ARG A 27 16.61 -34.10 -7.52
C ARG A 27 17.49 -33.22 -6.61
N LEU A 28 17.24 -31.91 -6.60
CA LEU A 28 17.70 -30.97 -5.59
C LEU A 28 16.54 -30.65 -4.65
N ALA A 29 16.63 -31.10 -3.39
CA ALA A 29 15.78 -30.59 -2.32
C ALA A 29 16.18 -29.14 -2.04
N MET A 30 15.63 -28.20 -2.81
CA MET A 30 15.64 -26.81 -2.38
C MET A 30 14.79 -26.73 -1.11
N THR A 31 15.38 -26.30 0.00
CA THR A 31 14.60 -25.83 1.16
C THR A 31 13.55 -24.86 0.63
N PRO A 32 12.24 -25.12 0.85
CA PRO A 32 11.22 -24.18 0.45
C PRO A 32 11.57 -22.83 1.10
N MET A 33 11.67 -21.80 0.27
CA MET A 33 11.87 -20.42 0.74
C MET A 33 10.80 -20.16 1.80
N SER A 34 11.23 -19.81 3.02
CA SER A 34 10.31 -19.64 4.15
C SER A 34 9.15 -18.73 3.76
N GLU A 35 7.95 -19.16 4.13
CA GLU A 35 6.70 -18.46 3.89
C GLU A 35 6.82 -16.99 4.30
N THR A 36 6.38 -16.08 3.41
CA THR A 36 6.38 -14.63 3.66
C THR A 36 5.67 -14.38 4.98
N THR A 37 6.45 -14.12 6.03
CA THR A 37 5.90 -13.92 7.36
C THR A 37 5.35 -12.51 7.42
N THR A 38 4.07 -12.31 7.07
CA THR A 38 3.31 -11.14 7.53
C THR A 38 3.03 -11.31 9.02
N GLY A 39 4.11 -11.36 9.81
CA GLY A 39 4.04 -11.39 11.26
C GLY A 39 3.64 -10.01 11.74
N ARG A 40 2.35 -9.70 11.69
CA ARG A 40 1.81 -8.62 12.52
C ARG A 40 1.96 -9.14 13.96
N PRO A 41 2.82 -8.54 14.80
CA PRO A 41 2.85 -8.92 16.20
C PRO A 41 1.44 -8.72 16.77
N PRO A 42 0.95 -9.59 17.67
CA PRO A 42 -0.32 -9.35 18.36
C PRO A 42 -0.15 -8.14 19.27
N LEU A 43 -0.29 -6.97 18.68
CA LEU A 43 -0.28 -5.67 19.34
C LEU A 43 -1.72 -5.32 19.63
N ASP A 44 -2.10 -5.52 20.88
CA ASP A 44 -3.39 -5.09 21.42
C ASP A 44 -3.30 -3.59 21.69
N PHE A 45 -3.84 -2.80 20.76
CA PHE A 45 -4.02 -1.36 20.95
C PHE A 45 -5.45 -1.09 21.43
N PRO A 46 -5.67 -0.06 22.27
CA PRO A 46 -7.02 0.38 22.60
C PRO A 46 -7.76 0.87 21.34
N ASP A 47 -9.10 0.88 21.40
CA ASP A 47 -9.94 1.32 20.27
C ASP A 47 -9.61 2.75 19.80
N GLU A 48 -9.19 3.60 20.74
CA GLU A 48 -8.70 4.95 20.49
C GLU A 48 -7.23 5.05 20.96
N PRO A 49 -6.26 4.77 20.08
CA PRO A 49 -4.84 4.87 20.42
C PRO A 49 -4.40 6.33 20.55
N SER A 50 -3.54 6.57 21.53
CA SER A 50 -2.95 7.85 21.87
C SER A 50 -1.42 7.83 21.72
N SER A 51 -0.81 9.02 21.74
CA SER A 51 0.64 9.21 21.81
C SER A 51 1.31 8.49 22.98
N THR A 52 0.59 8.25 24.08
CA THR A 52 1.12 7.53 25.24
C THR A 52 1.22 6.02 25.01
N ASP A 53 0.42 5.47 24.10
CA ASP A 53 0.42 4.02 23.81
C ASP A 53 1.68 3.57 23.06
N VAL A 54 2.45 4.52 22.50
CA VAL A 54 3.76 4.25 21.89
C VAL A 54 4.76 3.70 22.92
N ASP A 55 4.68 4.11 24.20
CA ASP A 55 5.58 3.64 25.27
C ASP A 55 5.37 2.16 25.63
N GLY A 56 4.14 1.68 25.38
CA GLY A 56 3.73 0.30 25.62
C GLY A 56 4.23 -0.67 24.55
N LEU A 57 4.76 -0.17 23.42
CA LEU A 57 5.24 -0.99 22.32
C LEU A 57 6.36 -1.91 22.78
N ARG A 58 6.21 -3.20 22.48
CA ARG A 58 7.24 -4.22 22.69
C ARG A 58 7.50 -4.90 21.35
N LEU A 59 8.65 -4.55 20.77
CA LEU A 59 9.08 -5.10 19.49
C LEU A 59 9.97 -6.32 19.74
N GLY A 60 9.72 -7.40 18.99
CA GLY A 60 10.56 -8.60 19.05
C GLY A 60 11.96 -8.33 18.50
N THR A 61 12.98 -8.86 19.17
CA THR A 61 14.36 -8.78 18.67
C THR A 61 14.67 -9.97 17.76
N SER A 62 15.19 -9.70 16.56
CA SER A 62 15.63 -10.72 15.61
C SER A 62 17.16 -10.70 15.47
N ALA A 63 17.75 -11.82 15.04
CA ALA A 63 19.20 -11.92 14.80
C ALA A 63 19.70 -10.97 13.68
N TRP A 64 18.79 -10.54 12.80
CA TRP A 64 18.99 -9.52 11.78
C TRP A 64 17.80 -8.55 11.87
N GLY A 65 18.04 -7.31 12.29
CA GLY A 65 17.00 -6.33 12.57
C GLY A 65 17.56 -4.92 12.68
N TYR A 66 16.67 -3.94 12.82
CA TYR A 66 17.06 -2.55 13.05
C TYR A 66 17.76 -2.40 14.41
N ALA A 67 18.69 -1.45 14.51
CA ALA A 67 19.37 -1.16 15.76
C ALA A 67 18.35 -0.63 16.79
N PRO A 68 18.27 -1.22 18.01
CA PRO A 68 17.27 -0.82 19.01
C PRO A 68 17.25 0.68 19.29
N ALA A 69 18.43 1.31 19.44
CA ALA A 69 18.54 2.73 19.73
C ALA A 69 18.01 3.63 18.59
N GLU A 70 18.14 3.20 17.33
CA GLU A 70 17.58 3.94 16.19
C GLU A 70 16.06 3.83 16.15
N VAL A 71 15.52 2.65 16.50
CA VAL A 71 14.08 2.43 16.60
C VAL A 71 13.50 3.25 17.74
N ASP A 72 14.14 3.26 18.91
CA ASP A 72 13.70 4.06 20.07
C ASP A 72 13.68 5.55 19.72
N ALA A 73 14.74 6.08 19.13
CA ALA A 73 14.80 7.48 18.69
C ALA A 73 13.71 7.83 17.66
N ALA A 74 13.42 6.92 16.72
CA ALA A 74 12.36 7.11 15.75
C ALA A 74 10.97 7.05 16.37
N LEU A 75 10.75 6.21 17.38
CA LEU A 75 9.49 6.12 18.12
C LEU A 75 9.24 7.37 18.96
N ASP A 76 10.28 7.91 19.60
CA ASP A 76 10.19 9.16 20.36
C ASP A 76 9.76 10.33 19.46
N GLU A 77 10.39 10.49 18.29
CA GLU A 77 10.02 11.53 17.33
C GLU A 77 8.55 11.39 16.86
N ARG A 78 8.10 10.14 16.69
CA ARG A 78 6.73 9.84 16.25
C ARG A 78 5.72 10.10 17.35
N ARG A 79 6.05 9.76 18.59
CA ARG A 79 5.26 10.07 19.78
C ARG A 79 5.03 11.56 19.91
N ASP A 80 6.10 12.35 19.81
CA ASP A 80 6.02 13.82 19.95
C ASP A 80 5.13 14.43 18.86
N ARG A 81 5.30 13.97 17.62
CA ARG A 81 4.44 14.41 16.51
C ARG A 81 2.97 14.05 16.73
N LEU A 82 2.71 12.84 17.24
CA LEU A 82 1.35 12.38 17.50
C LEU A 82 0.70 13.19 18.64
N ALA A 83 1.44 13.46 19.72
CA ALA A 83 0.98 14.29 20.82
C ALA A 83 0.61 15.70 20.37
N GLU A 84 1.41 16.29 19.46
CA GLU A 84 1.08 17.60 18.90
C GLU A 84 -0.17 17.56 18.01
N GLN A 85 -0.35 16.50 17.20
CA GLN A 85 -1.56 16.33 16.39
C GLN A 85 -2.81 16.15 17.25
N GLU A 86 -2.71 15.39 18.34
CA GLU A 86 -3.78 15.22 19.33
C GLU A 86 -4.17 16.56 19.96
N ARG A 87 -3.18 17.35 20.40
CA ARG A 87 -3.44 18.70 20.93
C ARG A 87 -4.16 19.58 19.92
N LEU A 88 -3.71 19.60 18.67
CA LEU A 88 -4.36 20.37 17.61
C LEU A 88 -5.79 19.90 17.32
N LEU A 89 -6.07 18.59 17.42
CA LEU A 89 -7.43 18.05 17.28
C LEU A 89 -8.33 18.48 18.44
N PHE A 90 -7.82 18.48 19.68
CA PHE A 90 -8.57 18.94 20.85
C PHE A 90 -8.79 20.46 20.87
N GLU A 91 -7.82 21.24 20.39
CA GLU A 91 -7.89 22.70 20.34
C GLU A 91 -8.76 23.21 19.18
N ARG A 92 -9.00 22.40 18.14
CA ARG A 92 -9.87 22.79 17.03
C ARG A 92 -11.34 22.78 17.49
N PRO A 93 -12.03 23.94 17.49
CA PRO A 93 -13.48 23.96 17.68
C PRO A 93 -14.09 23.06 16.61
N GLN A 94 -14.96 22.11 16.97
CA GLN A 94 -15.73 21.32 16.01
C GLN A 94 -16.67 22.23 15.23
N VAL A 95 -16.13 22.96 14.27
CA VAL A 95 -16.89 23.58 13.21
C VAL A 95 -17.14 22.44 12.21
N ASP A 96 -18.40 22.03 12.15
CA ASP A 96 -18.97 21.12 11.16
C ASP A 96 -18.66 19.63 11.30
N ALA A 97 -19.26 19.00 12.32
CA ALA A 97 -19.95 17.73 12.07
C ALA A 97 -21.24 18.02 11.27
N ALA A 98 -21.11 18.58 10.06
CA ALA A 98 -22.21 18.66 9.12
C ALA A 98 -22.65 17.22 8.79
N PRO A 99 -23.95 16.91 8.76
CA PRO A 99 -24.43 15.60 8.33
C PRO A 99 -23.85 15.30 6.96
N ARG A 100 -22.97 14.30 6.85
CA ARG A 100 -22.61 13.74 5.56
C ARG A 100 -23.86 13.07 5.03
N ASP A 101 -24.60 13.79 4.19
CA ASP A 101 -25.79 13.27 3.51
C ASP A 101 -25.33 12.10 2.61
N PRO A 102 -25.73 10.84 2.90
CA PRO A 102 -25.26 9.68 2.14
C PRO A 102 -25.90 9.57 0.74
N ALA A 103 -26.66 10.58 0.31
CA ALA A 103 -27.52 10.52 -0.87
C ALA A 103 -26.87 11.00 -2.19
N SER A 104 -25.60 11.40 -2.22
CA SER A 104 -24.97 11.95 -3.44
C SER A 104 -24.17 10.95 -4.29
N THR A 105 -24.29 9.64 -4.05
CA THR A 105 -23.63 8.61 -4.89
C THR A 105 -24.46 8.16 -6.10
N ASP A 106 -25.44 8.94 -6.55
CA ASP A 106 -26.23 8.60 -7.75
C ASP A 106 -26.22 9.75 -8.78
N SER A 107 -25.06 10.01 -9.37
CA SER A 107 -24.98 10.80 -10.61
C SER A 107 -23.78 10.38 -11.46
N THR A 108 -23.65 9.09 -11.72
CA THR A 108 -22.79 8.58 -12.78
C THR A 108 -23.49 7.41 -13.44
N GLY A 109 -24.35 7.70 -14.42
CA GLY A 109 -24.91 6.66 -15.26
C GLY A 109 -26.28 6.93 -15.86
N ARG A 110 -26.42 7.94 -16.74
CA ARG A 110 -27.35 7.79 -17.87
C ARG A 110 -26.98 8.65 -19.07
N THR A 111 -26.16 8.06 -19.92
CA THR A 111 -26.14 8.28 -21.36
C THR A 111 -27.57 8.18 -21.92
N GLY A 112 -28.04 9.23 -22.57
CA GLY A 112 -29.27 9.24 -23.37
C GLY A 112 -29.01 10.02 -24.66
N PRO A 113 -29.27 9.46 -25.86
CA PRO A 113 -28.93 10.07 -27.14
C PRO A 113 -29.82 11.29 -27.45
N PRO A 114 -29.33 12.33 -28.16
CA PRO A 114 -30.20 13.33 -28.75
C PRO A 114 -30.83 12.76 -30.01
N ASP A 115 -31.99 12.11 -29.88
CA ASP A 115 -32.84 11.77 -31.03
C ASP A 115 -33.99 12.79 -31.13
N GLY A 116 -34.15 13.34 -32.33
CA GLY A 116 -34.84 14.60 -32.58
C GLY A 116 -36.37 14.50 -32.66
N ALA A 117 -37.00 15.68 -32.67
CA ALA A 117 -38.19 16.03 -33.47
C ALA A 117 -38.84 17.29 -32.87
N GLY A 118 -38.97 18.34 -33.67
CA GLY A 118 -39.68 19.55 -33.25
C GLY A 118 -39.59 20.74 -34.19
N GLU A 119 -39.27 20.53 -35.47
CA GLU A 119 -39.45 21.54 -36.51
C GLU A 119 -40.96 21.68 -36.79
N SER A 120 -41.60 22.59 -36.07
CA SER A 120 -42.96 23.05 -36.35
C SER A 120 -43.21 24.40 -35.70
N ARG A 121 -42.79 25.47 -36.37
CA ARG A 121 -43.49 26.75 -36.23
C ARG A 121 -43.43 27.55 -37.52
N ARG A 122 -44.43 27.30 -38.37
CA ARG A 122 -44.99 28.31 -39.25
C ARG A 122 -45.46 29.48 -38.39
N VAL A 123 -44.86 30.65 -38.57
CA VAL A 123 -45.53 31.94 -38.42
C VAL A 123 -45.01 32.84 -39.53
N HIS A 124 -45.78 32.92 -40.60
CA HIS A 124 -45.89 34.11 -41.44
C HIS A 124 -47.26 34.69 -41.07
N PRO A 125 -47.38 35.98 -40.75
CA PRO A 125 -47.55 36.97 -41.81
C PRO A 125 -46.89 38.34 -41.50
N ASP A 126 -46.29 38.95 -42.52
CA ASP A 126 -46.50 40.38 -42.81
C ASP A 126 -46.10 40.67 -44.26
N ALA A 127 -46.95 41.43 -44.93
CA ALA A 127 -46.98 41.89 -46.34
C ALA A 127 -47.24 40.87 -47.47
#